data_AF-A0A8X6S7D3-F1
#
_entry.id   AF-A0A8X6S7D3-F1
#
_cell.length_a   1.000
_cell.length_b   1.000
_cell.length_c   1.000
_cell.angle_alpha   90.00
_cell.angle_beta   90.00
_cell.angle_gamma   90.00
#
_symmetry.space_group_name_H-M   'P 1'
#
loop_
_entity.id
_entity.type
_entity.pdbx_description
1 polymer ?
#
loop_
_entity_poly.entity_id
_entity_poly.type
_entity_poly.pdbx_seq_one_letter_code
_entity_poly.pdbx_strand_id
1 'polypeptide(L)'
;MRGTLTGQRYVDDILRPHVGPFLNSLPGAIFQQDNARTHTERVAQDSLRHFQTLPWPSRSPDLFPVEHVWDQLKRQMTSCHSVNDLELAVQDLWAHLPQDNIRCRINSMPDRVVACNATGGGPTRY
;
A
#
# COMPACT_ATOMS: atom_id res chain seq x y z
N MET A 1 1.91 -15.82 5.23
CA MET A 1 1.23 -15.63 6.54
C MET A 1 -0.15 -16.30 6.50
N ARG A 2 -0.62 -16.88 7.60
CA ARG A 2 -2.04 -17.22 7.79
C ARG A 2 -2.58 -16.53 9.06
N GLY A 3 -3.88 -16.25 9.10
CA GLY A 3 -4.56 -15.58 10.22
C GLY A 3 -4.46 -14.05 10.22
N THR A 4 -5.18 -13.41 11.14
CA THR A 4 -5.28 -11.94 11.25
C THR A 4 -3.92 -11.30 11.52
N LEU A 5 -3.65 -10.18 10.84
CA LEU A 5 -2.47 -9.34 11.08
C LEU A 5 -2.66 -8.56 12.38
N THR A 6 -1.69 -8.63 13.29
CA THR A 6 -1.61 -7.78 14.51
C THR A 6 -0.49 -6.76 14.33
N GLY A 7 -0.42 -5.72 15.17
CA GLY A 7 0.70 -4.77 15.10
C GLY A 7 2.07 -5.46 15.27
N GLN A 8 2.17 -6.43 16.18
CA GLN A 8 3.40 -7.20 16.38
C GLN A 8 3.78 -8.01 15.13
N ARG A 9 2.82 -8.70 14.52
CA ARG A 9 3.08 -9.45 13.27
C ARG A 9 3.40 -8.53 12.10
N TYR A 10 2.78 -7.36 12.03
CA TYR A 10 3.13 -6.37 11.03
C TYR A 10 4.61 -5.96 11.16
N VAL A 11 5.10 -5.77 12.39
CA VAL A 11 6.52 -5.50 12.63
C VAL A 11 7.41 -6.67 12.22
N ASP A 12 7.12 -7.87 12.72
CA ASP A 12 8.02 -9.02 12.61
C ASP A 12 8.04 -9.64 11.22
N ASP A 13 6.89 -9.70 10.56
CA ASP A 13 6.72 -10.39 9.29
C ASP A 13 6.79 -9.42 8.09
N ILE A 14 6.55 -8.10 8.27
CA ILE A 14 6.54 -7.11 7.16
C ILE A 14 7.58 -6.02 7.33
N LEU A 15 7.53 -5.23 8.42
CA LEU A 15 8.36 -4.04 8.53
C LEU A 15 9.85 -4.38 8.64
N ARG A 16 10.23 -5.26 9.56
CA ARG A 16 11.63 -5.64 9.79
C ARG A 16 12.26 -6.40 8.60
N PRO A 17 11.62 -7.43 8.03
CA PRO A 17 12.25 -8.21 6.97
C PRO A 17 12.19 -7.56 5.58
N HIS A 18 11.22 -6.67 5.32
CA HIS A 18 10.98 -6.14 3.97
C HIS A 18 11.08 -4.62 3.90
N VAL A 19 10.28 -3.88 4.67
CA VAL A 19 10.20 -2.42 4.55
C VAL A 19 11.47 -1.73 5.01
N GLY A 20 11.99 -2.09 6.20
CA GLY A 20 13.18 -1.48 6.78
C GLY A 20 14.41 -1.59 5.87
N PRO A 21 14.78 -2.79 5.40
CA PRO A 21 15.89 -2.95 4.45
C PRO A 21 15.71 -2.15 3.17
N PHE A 22 14.49 -2.08 2.63
CA PHE A 22 14.18 -1.33 1.43
C PHE A 22 14.28 0.19 1.61
N LEU A 23 13.79 0.73 2.74
CA LEU A 23 13.93 2.15 3.04
C LEU A 23 15.38 2.54 3.33
N ASN A 24 16.15 1.66 3.98
CA ASN A 24 17.58 1.88 4.21
C ASN A 24 18.39 1.95 2.90
N SER A 25 17.95 1.26 1.84
CA SER A 25 18.61 1.32 0.52
C SER A 25 18.14 2.49 -0.34
N LEU A 26 17.15 3.28 0.12
CA LEU A 26 16.59 4.42 -0.59
C LEU A 26 16.64 5.70 0.26
N PRO A 27 17.81 6.36 0.37
CA PRO A 27 17.95 7.59 1.14
C PRO A 27 16.97 8.68 0.69
N GLY A 28 16.25 9.27 1.65
CA GLY A 28 15.27 10.33 1.39
C GLY A 28 13.89 9.83 0.96
N ALA A 29 13.65 8.51 0.91
CA ALA A 29 12.32 7.97 0.68
C ALA A 29 11.36 8.28 1.85
N ILE A 30 10.10 8.55 1.50
CA ILE A 30 9.00 8.74 2.46
C ILE A 30 8.12 7.50 2.39
N PHE A 31 7.95 6.82 3.53
CA PHE A 31 7.08 5.66 3.64
C PHE A 31 5.64 6.09 3.83
N GLN A 32 4.73 5.54 3.02
CA GLN A 32 3.30 5.83 3.12
C GLN A 32 2.55 4.53 3.45
N GLN A 33 1.66 4.62 4.43
CA GLN A 33 0.71 3.57 4.84
C GLN A 33 -0.61 4.22 5.25
N ASP A 34 -1.67 3.43 5.38
CA ASP A 34 -2.96 3.91 5.89
C ASP A 34 -2.98 3.92 7.44
N ASN A 35 -4.09 4.39 8.00
CA ASN A 35 -4.31 4.43 9.46
C ASN A 35 -5.02 3.17 9.98
N ALA A 36 -4.80 2.00 9.38
CA ALA A 36 -5.34 0.75 9.93
C ALA A 36 -4.86 0.56 11.38
N ARG A 37 -5.69 -0.05 12.25
CA ARG A 37 -5.40 -0.18 13.69
C ARG A 37 -4.00 -0.77 13.92
N THR A 38 -3.66 -1.83 13.20
CA THR A 38 -2.36 -2.52 13.26
C THR A 38 -1.17 -1.62 12.93
N HIS A 39 -1.34 -0.66 12.03
CA HIS A 39 -0.30 0.29 11.64
C HIS A 39 -0.15 1.43 12.66
N THR A 40 -1.25 1.80 13.33
CA THR A 40 -1.25 2.86 14.36
C THR A 40 -0.90 2.36 15.77
N GLU A 41 -0.79 1.05 15.98
CA GLU A 41 -0.34 0.48 17.26
C GLU A 41 1.08 0.94 17.61
N ARG A 42 1.33 1.14 18.90
CA ARG A 42 2.62 1.66 19.40
C ARG A 42 3.81 0.86 18.89
N VAL A 43 3.72 -0.47 18.85
CA VAL A 43 4.81 -1.33 18.37
C VAL A 43 5.18 -1.07 16.91
N ALA A 44 4.19 -0.81 16.05
CA ALA A 44 4.41 -0.52 14.64
C ALA A 44 5.00 0.89 14.44
N GLN A 45 4.44 1.89 15.14
CA GLN A 45 4.93 3.26 15.12
C GLN A 45 6.37 3.37 15.65
N ASP A 46 6.68 2.68 16.76
CA ASP A 46 8.03 2.62 17.33
C ASP A 46 9.03 1.99 16.35
N SER A 47 8.61 0.98 15.58
CA SER A 47 9.46 0.36 14.55
C SER A 47 9.73 1.26 13.36
N LEU A 48 8.89 2.28 13.13
CA LEU A 48 9.02 3.22 12.02
C LEU A 48 9.61 4.57 12.43
N ARG A 49 9.89 4.79 13.72
CA ARG A 49 10.33 6.10 14.27
C ARG A 49 11.58 6.71 13.61
N HIS A 50 12.40 5.88 12.98
CA HIS A 50 13.65 6.29 12.31
C HIS A 50 13.48 6.54 10.81
N PHE A 51 12.30 6.27 10.27
CA PHE A 51 11.96 6.49 8.87
C PHE A 51 11.02 7.68 8.74
N GLN A 52 11.15 8.42 7.63
CA GLN A 52 10.18 9.45 7.31
C GLN A 52 8.88 8.78 6.86
N THR A 53 7.77 9.13 7.51
CA THR A 53 6.44 8.62 7.17
C THR A 53 5.56 9.77 6.66
N LEU A 54 4.69 9.47 5.70
CA LEU A 54 3.71 10.43 5.21
C LEU A 54 2.45 10.38 6.09
N PRO A 55 2.04 11.49 6.73
CA PRO A 55 0.75 11.56 7.41
C PRO A 55 -0.39 11.28 6.42
N TRP A 56 -1.28 10.35 6.77
CA TRP A 56 -2.36 9.95 5.88
C TRP A 56 -3.72 10.36 6.43
N PRO A 57 -4.61 10.95 5.62
CA PRO A 57 -5.98 11.23 6.04
C PRO A 57 -6.79 9.92 6.17
N SER A 58 -7.61 9.85 7.22
CA SER A 58 -8.51 8.72 7.42
C SER A 58 -9.53 8.63 6.28
N ARG A 59 -9.93 7.41 5.90
CA ARG A 59 -10.98 7.13 4.89
C ARG A 59 -10.73 7.78 3.52
N SER A 60 -9.49 7.81 3.07
CA SER A 60 -9.11 8.37 1.75
C SER A 60 -8.54 7.30 0.81
N PRO A 61 -9.34 6.28 0.41
CA PRO A 61 -8.88 5.25 -0.52
C PRO A 61 -8.55 5.82 -1.90
N ASP A 62 -9.28 6.86 -2.34
CA ASP A 62 -9.07 7.56 -3.61
C ASP A 62 -7.65 8.13 -3.75
N LEU A 63 -7.04 8.47 -2.61
CA LEU A 63 -5.67 8.97 -2.55
C LEU A 63 -4.63 7.85 -2.58
N PHE A 64 -4.98 6.59 -2.33
CA PHE A 64 -4.02 5.51 -2.14
C PHE A 64 -3.69 4.81 -3.48
N PRO A 65 -2.52 5.06 -4.11
CA PRO A 65 -2.26 4.59 -5.47
C PRO A 65 -2.24 3.07 -5.60
N VAL A 66 -1.91 2.36 -4.52
CA VAL A 66 -1.83 0.90 -4.50
C VAL A 66 -3.22 0.25 -4.62
N GLU A 67 -4.30 0.91 -4.21
CA GLU A 67 -5.66 0.38 -4.42
C GLU A 67 -5.97 0.23 -5.91
N HIS A 68 -5.51 1.17 -6.74
CA HIS A 68 -5.67 1.06 -8.19
C HIS A 68 -4.81 -0.03 -8.81
N VAL A 69 -3.62 -0.29 -8.23
CA VAL A 69 -2.80 -1.42 -8.63
C VAL A 69 -3.53 -2.73 -8.31
N TRP A 70 -4.09 -2.86 -7.10
CA TRP A 70 -4.89 -4.02 -6.72
C TRP A 70 -6.15 -4.17 -7.57
N ASP A 71 -6.85 -3.08 -7.90
CA ASP A 71 -8.02 -3.12 -8.79
C ASP A 71 -7.65 -3.66 -10.18
N GLN A 72 -6.52 -3.21 -10.73
CA GLN A 72 -6.02 -3.73 -12.01
C GLN A 72 -5.74 -5.23 -11.95
N LEU A 73 -5.04 -5.69 -10.91
CA LEU A 73 -4.71 -7.10 -10.72
C LEU A 73 -5.98 -7.95 -10.59
N LYS A 74 -6.97 -7.49 -9.81
CA LYS A 74 -8.27 -8.16 -9.66
C LYS A 74 -9.01 -8.30 -10.98
N ARG A 75 -8.96 -7.29 -11.86
CA ARG A 75 -9.60 -7.35 -13.18
C ARG A 75 -8.94 -8.32 -14.15
N GLN A 76 -7.64 -8.55 -14.00
CA GLN A 76 -6.88 -9.48 -14.83
C GLN A 76 -6.97 -10.92 -14.33
N MET A 77 -7.38 -11.10 -13.08
CA MET A 77 -7.47 -12.40 -12.44
C MET A 77 -8.58 -13.25 -13.05
N THR A 78 -8.25 -14.50 -13.36
CA THR A 78 -9.24 -15.52 -13.74
C THR A 78 -9.83 -16.19 -12.50
N SER A 79 -10.90 -16.97 -12.69
CA SER A 79 -11.48 -17.76 -11.60
C SER A 79 -10.43 -18.68 -10.97
N CYS A 80 -10.23 -18.52 -9.65
CA CYS A 80 -9.36 -19.36 -8.84
C CYS A 80 -10.22 -20.27 -7.96
N HIS A 81 -9.87 -21.55 -7.85
CA HIS A 81 -10.69 -22.55 -7.14
C HIS A 81 -10.10 -22.95 -5.79
N SER A 82 -8.89 -22.48 -5.48
CA SER A 82 -8.25 -22.66 -4.19
C SER A 82 -7.45 -21.42 -3.78
N VAL A 83 -7.13 -21.32 -2.49
CA VAL A 83 -6.21 -20.27 -1.99
C VAL A 83 -4.82 -20.39 -2.64
N ASN A 84 -4.39 -21.60 -2.96
CA ASN A 84 -3.11 -21.83 -3.62
C ASN A 84 -3.10 -21.29 -5.05
N ASP A 85 -4.16 -21.54 -5.81
CA ASP A 85 -4.30 -21.00 -7.18
C ASP A 85 -4.34 -19.47 -7.15
N LEU A 86 -5.04 -18.90 -6.17
CA LEU A 86 -5.09 -17.46 -5.97
C LEU A 86 -3.71 -16.87 -5.66
N GLU A 87 -2.94 -17.50 -4.76
CA GLU A 87 -1.60 -17.05 -4.39
C GLU A 87 -0.65 -17.06 -5.60
N LEU A 88 -0.65 -18.15 -6.38
CA LEU A 88 0.16 -18.26 -7.59
C LEU A 88 -0.25 -17.25 -8.65
N ALA A 89 -1.56 -17.08 -8.89
CA ALA A 89 -2.06 -16.12 -9.86
C ALA A 89 -1.71 -14.67 -9.50
N VAL A 90 -1.83 -14.29 -8.22
CA VAL A 90 -1.44 -12.95 -7.75
C VAL A 90 0.06 -12.72 -7.92
N GLN A 91 0.89 -13.70 -7.57
CA GLN A 91 2.34 -13.58 -7.72
C GLN A 91 2.75 -13.44 -9.19
N ASP A 92 2.15 -14.22 -10.08
CA ASP A 92 2.41 -14.15 -11.52
C ASP A 92 1.98 -12.80 -12.11
N LEU A 93 0.76 -12.35 -11.82
CA LEU A 93 0.27 -11.04 -12.28
C LEU A 93 1.11 -9.88 -11.73
N TRP A 94 1.55 -9.96 -10.47
CA TRP A 94 2.41 -8.96 -9.87
C TRP A 94 3.78 -8.90 -10.55
N ALA A 95 4.40 -10.06 -10.81
CA ALA A 95 5.70 -10.14 -11.48
C ALA A 95 5.67 -9.59 -12.92
N HIS A 96 4.54 -9.71 -13.60
CA HIS A 96 4.35 -9.23 -14.97
C HIS A 96 3.71 -7.83 -15.06
N LEU A 97 3.40 -7.19 -13.92
CA LEU A 97 2.81 -5.86 -13.92
C LEU A 97 3.82 -4.85 -14.49
N PRO A 98 3.49 -4.14 -15.59
CA PRO A 98 4.42 -3.17 -16.16
C PRO A 98 4.72 -2.05 -15.16
N GLN A 99 6.00 -1.74 -14.97
CA GLN A 99 6.43 -0.69 -14.03
C GLN A 99 5.79 0.67 -14.36
N ASP A 100 5.53 0.95 -15.64
CA ASP A 100 4.89 2.19 -16.06
C ASP A 100 3.45 2.30 -15.56
N ASN A 101 2.74 1.19 -15.35
CA ASN A 101 1.42 1.23 -14.72
C ASN A 101 1.52 1.75 -13.29
N ILE A 102 2.50 1.27 -12.52
CA ILE A 102 2.75 1.73 -11.15
C ILE A 102 3.16 3.21 -11.16
N ARG A 103 4.11 3.59 -12.02
CA ARG A 103 4.56 4.98 -12.15
C ARG A 103 3.43 5.94 -12.50
N CYS A 104 2.56 5.56 -13.44
CA CYS A 104 1.39 6.37 -13.80
C CYS A 104 0.45 6.61 -12.61
N ARG A 105 0.25 5.62 -11.72
CA ARG A 105 -0.55 5.82 -10.50
C ARG A 105 0.13 6.76 -9.52
N ILE A 106 1.43 6.60 -9.27
CA ILE A 106 2.21 7.49 -8.40
C ILE A 106 2.19 8.93 -8.93
N ASN A 107 2.44 9.11 -10.23
CA ASN A 107 2.49 10.42 -10.87
C ASN A 107 1.13 11.14 -10.89
N SER A 108 0.01 10.41 -10.71
CA SER A 108 -1.33 11.01 -10.58
C SER A 108 -1.62 11.61 -9.20
N MET A 109 -0.74 11.42 -8.21
CA MET A 109 -0.97 11.91 -6.84
C MET A 109 -1.23 13.42 -6.72
N PRO A 110 -0.48 14.31 -7.42
CA PRO A 110 -0.77 15.74 -7.37
C PRO A 110 -2.20 16.06 -7.82
N ASP A 111 -2.67 15.44 -8.91
CA ASP A 111 -4.03 15.67 -9.42
C ASP A 111 -5.11 15.16 -8.47
N ARG A 112 -4.86 14.04 -7.78
CA ARG A 112 -5.76 13.50 -6.75
C ARG A 112 -5.88 14.42 -5.55
N VAL A 113 -4.76 14.96 -5.09
CA VAL A 113 -4.72 15.92 -3.97
C VAL A 113 -5.48 17.20 -4.36
N VAL A 114 -5.28 17.71 -5.58
CA VAL A 114 -6.04 18.85 -6.09
C VAL A 114 -7.54 18.56 -6.13
N ALA A 115 -7.94 17.39 -6.62
CA ALA A 115 -9.35 16.99 -6.64
C ALA A 115 -9.95 16.87 -5.24
N CYS A 116 -9.22 16.27 -4.29
CA CYS A 116 -9.64 16.13 -2.88
C CYS A 116 -9.78 17.50 -2.20
N ASN A 117 -8.87 18.43 -2.48
CA ASN A 117 -9.00 19.80 -1.98
C ASN A 117 -10.23 20.51 -2.57
N ALA A 118 -10.50 20.31 -3.87
CA ALA A 118 -11.66 20.91 -4.53
C ALA A 118 -13.00 20.39 -3.99
N THR A 119 -13.04 19.16 -3.47
CA THR A 119 -14.23 18.57 -2.81
C THR A 119 -14.26 18.83 -1.30
N GLY A 120 -13.32 19.62 -0.76
CA GLY A 120 -13.22 19.88 0.68
C GLY A 120 -12.93 18.61 1.50
N GLY A 121 -12.20 17.65 0.95
CA GLY A 121 -11.93 16.35 1.57
C GLY A 121 -13.01 15.30 1.29
N GLY A 122 -14.00 15.60 0.45
CA GLY A 122 -15.01 14.64 0.00
C GLY A 122 -14.50 13.65 -1.05
N PRO A 123 -15.27 12.61 -1.38
CA PRO A 123 -14.91 11.61 -2.39
C PRO A 123 -14.60 12.24 -3.75
N THR A 124 -13.64 11.66 -4.45
CA THR A 124 -13.21 12.09 -5.78
C THR A 124 -13.55 11.02 -6.82
N ARG A 125 -13.26 11.30 -8.10
CA ARG A 125 -13.43 10.34 -9.20
C ARG A 125 -12.37 9.23 -9.22
N TYR A 126 -11.32 9.38 -8.42
CA TYR A 126 -10.17 8.47 -8.40
C TYR A 126 -10.49 7.28 -7.52
#